data_AF-A8TQH8-F1
#
_entry.id   AF-A8TQH8-F1
#
_cell.length_a   1.000
_cell.length_b   1.000
_cell.length_c   1.000
_cell.angle_alpha   90.00
_cell.angle_beta   90.00
_cell.angle_gamma   90.00
#
_symmetry.space_group_name_H-M   'P 1'
#
loop_
_entity.id
_entity.type
_entity.pdbx_description
1 polymer ?
#
loop_
_entity_poly.entity_id
_entity_poly.type
_entity_poly.pdbx_seq_one_letter_code
_entity_poly.pdbx_strand_id
1 'polypeptide(L)' 'MTKPENLDGITLDLIRETYMETAQETMERGGSKLQAHMEAIIAASMYVAAAIGIEDDDAKRLVVQVVRSDAELAL' A
#
# COMPACT_ATOMS: atom_id res chain seq x y z
N MET A 1 -5.80 10.23 13.28
CA MET A 1 -5.73 9.35 12.10
C MET A 1 -5.58 10.22 10.87
N THR A 2 -4.43 10.13 10.20
CA THR A 2 -4.15 10.82 8.93
C THR A 2 -5.06 10.25 7.84
N LYS A 3 -5.58 11.10 6.96
CA LYS A 3 -6.44 10.68 5.84
C LYS A 3 -5.67 10.76 4.51
N PRO A 4 -6.02 9.95 3.50
CA PRO A 4 -5.32 9.93 2.21
C PRO A 4 -5.24 11.30 1.54
N GLU A 5 -6.28 12.12 1.64
CA GLU A 5 -6.32 13.47 1.04
C GLU A 5 -5.33 14.46 1.64
N ASN A 6 -4.71 14.12 2.78
CA ASN A 6 -3.71 14.94 3.45
C ASN A 6 -2.27 14.48 3.17
N LEU A 7 -2.08 13.43 2.37
CA LEU A 7 -0.76 12.98 1.95
C LEU A 7 -0.24 13.84 0.80
N ASP A 8 1.07 14.10 0.80
CA ASP A 8 1.71 14.67 -0.38
C ASP A 8 1.73 13.66 -1.53
N GLY A 9 1.90 14.17 -2.76
CA GLY A 9 1.89 13.35 -3.97
C GLY A 9 2.98 12.28 -3.96
N ILE A 10 4.16 12.60 -3.39
CA ILE A 10 5.30 11.67 -3.32
C ILE A 10 4.95 10.47 -2.44
N THR A 11 4.32 10.70 -1.29
CA THR A 11 3.89 9.64 -0.37
C THR A 11 2.81 8.79 -1.01
N LEU A 12 1.87 9.39 -1.75
CA LEU A 12 0.85 8.65 -2.49
C LEU A 12 1.47 7.77 -3.57
N ASP A 13 2.39 8.30 -4.37
CA ASP A 13 3.05 7.55 -5.43
C ASP A 13 3.89 6.40 -4.85
N LEU A 14 4.60 6.63 -3.73
CA LEU A 14 5.34 5.58 -3.04
C LEU A 14 4.44 4.43 -2.56
N ILE A 15 3.24 4.73 -2.06
CA ILE A 15 2.25 3.71 -1.67
C ILE A 15 1.86 2.87 -2.89
N ARG A 16 1.54 3.54 -4.00
CA ARG A 16 1.05 2.89 -5.22
C ARG A 16 2.12 2.00 -5.84
N GLU A 17 3.32 2.53 -6.02
CA GLU A 17 4.46 1.82 -6.62
C GLU A 17 4.82 0.60 -5.78
N THR A 18 5.04 0.79 -4.47
CA THR A 18 5.38 -0.33 -3.56
C THR A 18 4.31 -1.41 -3.57
N TYR A 19 3.03 -1.01 -3.53
CA TYR A 19 1.92 -1.95 -3.54
C TYR A 19 1.90 -2.76 -4.86
N MET A 20 2.02 -2.09 -6.01
CA MET A 20 1.96 -2.76 -7.30
C MET A 20 3.16 -3.67 -7.56
N GLU A 21 4.37 -3.20 -7.26
CA GLU A 21 5.59 -3.99 -7.42
C GLU A 21 5.52 -5.27 -6.57
N THR A 22 5.19 -5.13 -5.28
CA THR A 22 5.08 -6.29 -4.38
C THR A 22 3.97 -7.24 -4.80
N ALA A 23 2.81 -6.71 -5.20
CA ALA A 23 1.70 -7.54 -5.66
C ALA A 23 2.09 -8.30 -6.93
N GLN A 24 2.73 -7.64 -7.89
CA GLN A 24 3.16 -8.23 -9.14
C GLN A 24 4.22 -9.31 -8.90
N GLU A 25 5.26 -9.04 -8.11
CA GLU A 25 6.27 -10.02 -7.74
C GLU A 25 5.66 -11.27 -7.11
N THR A 26 4.67 -11.07 -6.23
CA THR A 26 3.97 -12.19 -5.58
C THR A 26 3.09 -12.98 -6.55
N MET A 27 2.47 -12.34 -7.53
CA MET A 27 1.77 -13.05 -8.60
C MET A 27 2.74 -13.80 -9.53
N GLU A 28 3.90 -13.20 -9.87
CA GLU A 28 4.92 -13.79 -10.76
C GLU A 28 5.55 -15.05 -10.17
N ARG A 29 5.74 -15.09 -8.85
CA ARG A 29 6.21 -16.30 -8.14
C ARG A 29 5.12 -17.33 -7.85
N GLY A 30 3.92 -17.17 -8.43
CA GLY A 30 2.81 -18.12 -8.32
C GLY A 30 1.93 -17.98 -7.08
N GLY A 31 1.98 -16.85 -6.39
CA GLY A 31 1.09 -16.54 -5.26
C GLY A 31 -0.37 -16.35 -5.68
N SER A 32 -1.27 -16.43 -4.69
CA SER A 32 -2.68 -16.09 -4.92
C SER A 32 -2.91 -14.57 -4.89
N LYS A 33 -4.01 -14.10 -5.50
CA LYS A 33 -4.43 -12.68 -5.40
C LYS A 33 -4.53 -12.17 -3.96
N LEU A 34 -5.07 -13.00 -3.05
CA LEU A 34 -5.17 -12.66 -1.64
C LEU A 34 -3.77 -12.51 -1.01
N GLN A 35 -2.85 -13.41 -1.36
CA GLN A 35 -1.47 -13.32 -0.87
C GLN A 35 -0.75 -12.08 -1.41
N ALA A 36 -0.87 -11.79 -2.71
CA ALA A 36 -0.34 -10.58 -3.32
C ALA A 36 -0.86 -9.31 -2.63
N HIS A 37 -2.17 -9.24 -2.39
CA HIS A 37 -2.79 -8.12 -1.69
C HIS A 37 -2.25 -7.94 -0.26
N MET A 38 -2.15 -9.02 0.51
CA MET A 38 -1.68 -8.96 1.90
C MET A 38 -0.21 -8.52 1.98
N GLU A 39 0.65 -9.08 1.13
CA GLU A 39 2.07 -8.74 1.11
C GLU A 39 2.30 -7.31 0.63
N ALA A 40 1.56 -6.86 -0.39
CA ALA A 40 1.61 -5.49 -0.88
C ALA A 40 1.14 -4.46 0.15
N ILE A 41 0.08 -4.75 0.92
CA ILE A 41 -0.34 -3.88 2.04
C ILE A 41 0.77 -3.75 3.07
N ILE A 42 1.40 -4.86 3.45
CA ILE A 42 2.47 -4.87 4.45
C ILE A 42 3.67 -4.06 3.95
N ALA A 43 4.10 -4.29 2.71
CA ALA A 43 5.24 -3.58 2.14
C ALA A 43 4.98 -2.06 2.09
N ALA A 44 3.85 -1.63 1.53
CA ALA A 44 3.50 -0.22 1.46
C ALA A 44 3.29 0.39 2.85
N SER A 45 2.74 -0.34 3.83
CA SER A 45 2.53 0.19 5.18
C SER A 45 3.84 0.41 5.92
N MET A 46 4.82 -0.47 5.75
CA MET A 46 6.16 -0.31 6.33
C MET A 46 6.83 0.97 5.82
N TYR A 47 6.76 1.24 4.52
CA TYR A 47 7.32 2.47 3.94
C TYR A 47 6.62 3.73 4.45
N VAL A 48 5.28 3.75 4.43
CA VAL A 48 4.52 4.93 4.90
C VAL A 48 4.74 5.19 6.38
N ALA A 49 4.70 4.15 7.22
CA ALA A 49 4.95 4.28 8.65
C ALA A 49 6.30 4.97 8.92
N ALA A 50 7.34 4.55 8.18
CA ALA A 50 8.66 5.17 8.25
C ALA A 50 8.69 6.59 7.67
N ALA A 51 8.02 6.84 6.54
CA ALA A 51 8.06 8.12 5.82
C ALA A 51 7.39 9.26 6.59
N ILE A 52 6.25 9.00 7.23
CA ILE A 52 5.44 10.03 7.90
C ILE A 52 5.37 9.88 9.42
N GLY A 53 6.09 8.91 9.99
CA GLY A 53 6.24 8.73 11.44
C GLY A 53 4.94 8.33 12.15
N ILE A 54 4.21 7.35 11.61
CA ILE A 54 2.96 6.83 12.20
C ILE A 54 3.10 5.36 12.59
N GLU A 55 2.18 4.90 13.45
CA GLU A 55 2.13 3.50 13.87
C GLU A 55 1.71 2.57 12.72
N ASP A 56 2.16 1.31 12.77
CA ASP A 56 1.95 0.32 11.70
C ASP A 56 0.46 0.05 11.42
N ASP A 57 -0.38 -0.03 12.45
CA ASP A 57 -1.82 -0.23 12.29
C ASP A 57 -2.50 0.95 11.57
N ASP A 58 -2.07 2.18 11.85
CA ASP A 58 -2.56 3.38 11.17
C ASP A 58 -2.05 3.44 9.72
N ALA A 59 -0.81 3.04 9.47
CA ALA A 59 -0.25 2.95 8.12
C ALA A 59 -0.97 1.92 7.26
N LYS A 60 -1.27 0.73 7.80
CA LYS A 60 -2.04 -0.30 7.09
C LYS A 60 -3.43 0.18 6.71
N ARG A 61 -4.12 0.86 7.62
CA ARG A 61 -5.45 1.45 7.34
C ARG A 61 -5.37 2.49 6.23
N LEU A 62 -4.35 3.35 6.28
CA LEU A 62 -4.12 4.39 5.28
C LEU A 62 -3.85 3.79 3.89
N VAL A 63 -2.98 2.79 3.80
CA VAL A 63 -2.70 2.07 2.54
C VAL A 63 -3.96 1.42 1.99
N VAL A 64 -4.75 0.73 2.82
CA VAL A 64 -6.03 0.14 2.38
C VAL A 64 -6.98 1.19 1.84
N GLN A 65 -7.03 2.38 2.45
CA GLN A 65 -7.88 3.48 1.97
C GLN A 65 -7.41 4.00 0.60
N VAL A 66 -6.10 4.21 0.42
CA VAL A 66 -5.51 4.62 -0.86
C VAL A 66 -5.84 3.58 -1.94
N VAL A 67 -5.52 2.31 -1.70
CA VAL A 67 -5.74 1.21 -2.66
C VAL A 67 -7.22 1.06 -3.01
N ARG A 68 -8.14 1.18 -2.05
CA ARG A 68 -9.59 1.09 -2.32
C ARG A 68 -10.12 2.28 -3.14
N SER A 69 -9.51 3.45 -2.99
CA SER A 69 -9.89 4.64 -3.74
C SER A 69 -9.32 4.67 -5.16
N ASP A 70 -8.37 3.79 -5.45
CA ASP A 70 -7.64 3.76 -6.71
C ASP A 70 -8.10 2.59 -7.59
N ALA A 71 -8.78 2.94 -8.69
CA ALA A 71 -9.33 1.94 -9.61
C ALA A 71 -8.25 1.10 -10.32
N GLU A 72 -7.03 1.61 -10.41
CA GLU A 72 -5.91 0.93 -11.07
C GLU A 72 -5.27 -0.15 -10.18
N LEU A 73 -5.54 -0.12 -8.87
CA LEU A 73 -4.94 -1.02 -7.87
C LEU A 73 -5.87 -2.16 -7.42
N ALA A 74 -7.08 -2.23 -7.96
CA ALA A 74 -8.06 -3.27 -7.64
C ALA A 74 -7.67 -4.61 -8.28
N LEU A 75 -7.05 -5.50 -7.48
CA LEU A 75 -6.67 -6.88 -7.87
C LEU A 75 -7.83 -7.87 -7.88
#